data_AF-A0A7K4H866-F1
#
_entry.id   AF-A0A7K4H866-F1
#
_cell.length_a   1.000
_cell.length_b   1.000
_cell.length_c   1.000
_cell.angle_alpha   90.00
_cell.angle_beta   90.00
_cell.angle_gamma   90.00
#
_symmetry.space_group_name_H-M   'P 1'
#
loop_
_entity.id
_entity.type
_entity.pdbx_description
1 polymer ?
#
loop_
_entity_poly.entity_id
_entity_poly.type
_entity_poly.pdbx_seq_one_letter_code
_entity_poly.pdbx_strand_id
1 'polypeptide(L)'
;MNELTVLMHLLSKKTSKFQIGATKKDILKNLNVKDKNKSIYFQNIINNLSNYLEPLGLQVRFNPLNSYWYISFDPETTEIISANPFEGNPRLAATLYCTMICCFNSTGETTIQKIKEIRKKKGVLEDIKELEKEGFVALEKSLNKVSLTPLIGYLLDLEKLFLKIALKLKN
;
A
#
# COMPACT_ATOMS: atom_id res chain seq x y z
N MET A 1 -15.72 -23.03 10.99
CA MET A 1 -14.49 -22.46 10.40
C MET A 1 -13.70 -21.82 11.53
N ASN A 2 -12.43 -22.17 11.73
CA ASN A 2 -11.63 -21.59 12.83
C ASN A 2 -11.24 -20.12 12.51
N GLU A 3 -10.87 -19.34 13.52
CA GLU A 3 -10.55 -17.91 13.38
C GLU A 3 -9.39 -17.66 12.41
N LEU A 4 -8.37 -18.53 12.43
CA LEU A 4 -7.22 -18.44 11.52
C LEU A 4 -7.62 -18.70 10.06
N THR A 5 -8.52 -19.63 9.78
CA THR A 5 -9.05 -19.88 8.43
C THR A 5 -9.87 -18.69 7.94
N VAL A 6 -10.67 -18.08 8.82
CA VAL A 6 -11.39 -16.83 8.48
C VAL A 6 -10.40 -15.72 8.14
N LEU A 7 -9.37 -15.52 8.97
CA LEU A 7 -8.35 -14.50 8.72
C LEU A 7 -7.56 -14.80 7.44
N MET A 8 -7.07 -16.03 7.25
CA MET A 8 -6.38 -16.46 6.03
C MET A 8 -7.22 -16.16 4.79
N HIS A 9 -8.51 -16.46 4.83
CA HIS A 9 -9.42 -16.15 3.73
C HIS A 9 -9.56 -14.64 3.51
N LEU A 10 -9.82 -13.87 4.57
CA LEU A 10 -10.04 -12.42 4.48
C LEU A 10 -8.80 -11.67 4.02
N LEU A 11 -7.62 -12.04 4.53
CA LEU A 11 -6.36 -11.32 4.28
C LEU A 11 -5.69 -11.69 2.95
N SER A 12 -6.01 -12.86 2.38
CA SER A 12 -5.49 -13.28 1.06
C SER A 12 -6.42 -12.94 -0.11
N LYS A 13 -7.69 -12.59 0.17
CA LYS A 13 -8.69 -12.32 -0.86
C LYS A 13 -8.40 -11.02 -1.63
N LYS A 14 -8.32 -11.14 -2.96
CA LYS A 14 -8.40 -9.99 -3.88
C LYS A 14 -9.85 -9.53 -3.97
N THR A 15 -10.12 -8.29 -3.58
CA THR A 15 -11.46 -7.68 -3.65
C THR A 15 -11.64 -6.85 -4.92
N SER A 16 -10.55 -6.36 -5.50
CA SER A 16 -10.51 -5.72 -6.83
C SER A 16 -9.11 -5.88 -7.45
N LYS A 17 -8.90 -5.32 -8.65
CA LYS A 17 -7.58 -5.28 -9.31
C LYS A 17 -6.49 -4.61 -8.44
N PHE A 18 -6.89 -3.69 -7.56
CA PHE A 18 -5.97 -2.83 -6.80
C PHE A 18 -6.06 -3.04 -5.29
N GLN A 19 -6.77 -4.08 -4.83
CA GLN A 19 -7.10 -4.24 -3.43
C GLN A 19 -7.10 -5.70 -2.98
N ILE A 20 -6.37 -5.93 -1.90
CA ILE A 20 -6.19 -7.24 -1.26
C ILE A 20 -6.48 -7.10 0.23
N GLY A 21 -7.10 -8.12 0.80
CA GLY A 21 -7.26 -8.24 2.23
C GLY A 21 -8.54 -7.62 2.78
N ALA A 22 -8.51 -7.23 4.06
CA ALA A 22 -9.67 -6.72 4.77
C ALA A 22 -9.32 -5.61 5.78
N THR A 23 -10.27 -4.74 6.10
CA THR A 23 -10.08 -3.75 7.17
C THR A 23 -10.21 -4.41 8.55
N LYS A 24 -9.67 -3.77 9.60
CA LYS A 24 -9.90 -4.18 11.00
C LYS A 24 -11.40 -4.32 11.31
N LYS A 25 -12.23 -3.42 10.78
CA LYS A 25 -13.69 -3.44 10.99
C LYS A 25 -14.31 -4.70 10.37
N ASP A 26 -13.91 -5.05 9.15
CA ASP A 26 -14.40 -6.24 8.46
C ASP A 26 -13.97 -7.52 9.16
N ILE A 27 -12.72 -7.58 9.61
CA ILE A 27 -12.17 -8.72 10.37
C ILE A 27 -12.97 -8.95 11.65
N LEU A 28 -13.12 -7.91 12.48
CA LEU A 28 -13.88 -7.99 13.73
C LEU A 28 -15.35 -8.35 13.51
N LYS A 29 -15.95 -7.86 12.42
CA LYS A 29 -17.33 -8.20 12.03
C LYS A 29 -17.45 -9.68 11.66
N ASN A 30 -16.56 -10.20 10.83
CA ASN A 30 -16.62 -11.60 10.37
C ASN A 30 -16.29 -12.60 11.50
N LEU A 31 -15.48 -12.20 12.47
CA LEU A 31 -15.17 -12.98 13.67
C LEU A 31 -16.24 -12.82 14.78
N ASN A 32 -17.32 -12.08 14.53
CA ASN A 32 -18.41 -11.84 15.49
C ASN A 32 -17.95 -11.28 16.85
N VAL A 33 -16.89 -10.44 16.86
CA VAL A 33 -16.31 -9.91 18.10
C VAL A 33 -17.17 -8.79 18.67
N LYS A 34 -17.80 -9.07 19.82
CA LYS A 34 -18.71 -8.15 20.51
C LYS A 34 -18.09 -7.46 21.73
N ASP A 35 -16.92 -7.91 22.18
CA ASP A 35 -16.31 -7.44 23.43
C ASP A 35 -15.88 -5.98 23.43
N LYS A 36 -15.74 -5.40 24.64
CA LYS A 36 -15.20 -4.05 24.85
C LYS A 36 -13.71 -3.93 24.45
N ASN A 37 -12.97 -5.04 24.44
CA ASN A 37 -11.52 -5.09 24.20
C ASN A 37 -11.12 -5.43 22.76
N LYS A 38 -11.91 -5.00 21.76
CA LYS A 38 -11.71 -5.37 20.34
C LYS A 38 -10.31 -5.10 19.81
N SER A 39 -9.65 -4.05 20.29
CA SER A 39 -8.30 -3.71 19.85
C SER A 39 -7.25 -4.70 20.33
N ILE A 40 -7.31 -5.16 21.58
CA ILE A 40 -6.39 -6.15 22.12
C ILE A 40 -6.63 -7.49 21.42
N TYR A 41 -7.90 -7.91 21.31
CA TYR A 41 -8.26 -9.12 20.59
C TYR A 41 -7.74 -9.09 19.15
N PHE A 42 -7.94 -7.98 18.43
CA PHE A 42 -7.44 -7.81 17.07
C PHE A 42 -5.92 -7.96 16.98
N GLN A 43 -5.16 -7.34 17.88
CA GLN A 43 -3.69 -7.46 17.87
C GLN A 43 -3.25 -8.90 18.14
N ASN A 44 -3.88 -9.58 19.10
CA ASN A 44 -3.55 -10.96 19.43
C ASN A 44 -3.79 -11.90 18.24
N ILE A 45 -4.93 -11.80 17.56
CA ILE A 45 -5.23 -12.68 16.41
C ILE A 45 -4.31 -12.41 15.22
N ILE A 46 -3.92 -11.15 14.98
CA ILE A 46 -2.99 -10.80 13.90
C ILE A 46 -1.60 -11.32 14.22
N ASN A 47 -1.09 -11.13 15.44
CA ASN A 47 0.21 -11.65 15.87
C ASN A 47 0.26 -13.18 15.80
N ASN A 48 -0.81 -13.85 16.26
CA ASN A 48 -0.90 -15.31 16.17
C ASN A 48 -0.85 -15.79 14.72
N LEU A 49 -1.55 -15.11 13.81
CA LEU A 49 -1.50 -15.45 12.40
C LEU A 49 -0.12 -15.19 11.79
N SER A 50 0.51 -14.06 12.11
CA SER A 50 1.87 -13.74 11.64
C SER A 50 2.87 -14.82 12.05
N ASN A 51 2.86 -15.23 13.33
CA ASN A 51 3.75 -16.29 13.82
C ASN A 51 3.49 -17.64 13.14
N TYR A 52 2.23 -17.92 12.77
CA TYR A 52 1.87 -19.13 12.04
C TYR A 52 2.35 -19.10 10.58
N LEU A 53 2.41 -17.91 9.97
CA LEU A 53 2.79 -17.69 8.58
C LEU A 53 4.28 -17.54 8.35
N GLU A 54 5.03 -17.05 9.34
CA GLU A 54 6.46 -16.79 9.25
C GLU A 54 7.27 -17.99 8.72
N PRO A 55 7.07 -19.24 9.18
CA PRO A 55 7.80 -20.40 8.66
C PRO A 55 7.54 -20.72 7.17
N LEU A 56 6.47 -20.15 6.59
CA LEU A 56 6.09 -20.32 5.19
C LEU A 56 6.65 -19.20 4.29
N GLY A 57 7.46 -18.29 4.84
CA GLY A 57 7.92 -17.09 4.15
C GLY A 57 6.81 -16.08 3.86
N LEU A 58 5.76 -16.09 4.71
CA LEU A 58 4.60 -15.22 4.60
C LEU A 58 4.52 -14.29 5.83
N GLN A 59 3.99 -13.09 5.61
CA GLN A 59 3.78 -12.10 6.66
C GLN A 59 2.45 -11.39 6.50
N VAL A 60 1.87 -10.96 7.62
CA VAL A 60 0.72 -10.06 7.63
C VAL A 60 1.23 -8.62 7.57
N ARG A 61 0.73 -7.85 6.60
CA ARG A 61 1.10 -6.44 6.39
C ARG A 61 -0.11 -5.53 6.47
N PHE A 62 0.16 -4.24 6.68
CA PHE A 62 -0.84 -3.19 6.69
C PHE A 62 -0.60 -2.20 5.55
N ASN A 63 -1.64 -1.90 4.78
CA ASN A 63 -1.64 -0.90 3.73
C ASN A 63 -2.25 0.42 4.29
N PRO A 64 -1.44 1.46 4.52
CA PRO A 64 -1.93 2.71 5.11
C PRO A 64 -2.81 3.53 4.16
N LEU A 65 -2.78 3.29 2.84
CA LEU A 65 -3.55 4.07 1.87
C LEU A 65 -5.06 3.75 1.91
N ASN A 66 -5.43 2.55 2.34
CA ASN A 66 -6.82 2.13 2.46
C ASN A 66 -7.17 1.53 3.83
N SER A 67 -6.20 1.38 4.74
CA SER A 67 -6.34 0.74 6.04
C SER A 67 -6.68 -0.76 5.99
N TYR A 68 -6.14 -1.46 4.99
CA TYR A 68 -6.32 -2.91 4.83
C TYR A 68 -5.16 -3.68 5.42
N TRP A 69 -5.49 -4.79 6.09
CA TRP A 69 -4.55 -5.84 6.44
C TRP A 69 -4.56 -6.89 5.35
N TYR A 70 -3.40 -7.43 5.00
CA TYR A 70 -3.25 -8.41 3.93
C TYR A 70 -2.09 -9.36 4.20
N ILE A 71 -2.08 -10.52 3.54
CA ILE A 71 -0.95 -11.45 3.56
C ILE A 71 -0.08 -11.19 2.33
N SER A 72 1.23 -11.15 2.53
CA SER A 72 2.22 -11.12 1.46
C SER A 72 3.38 -12.05 1.77
N PHE A 73 4.28 -12.23 0.81
CA PHE A 73 5.58 -12.80 1.07
C PHE A 73 6.42 -11.88 1.96
N ASP A 74 7.33 -12.46 2.72
CA ASP A 74 8.41 -11.71 3.40
C ASP A 74 9.33 -11.05 2.35
N PRO A 75 10.18 -10.07 2.74
CA PRO A 75 11.06 -9.38 1.80
C PRO A 75 12.04 -10.28 1.06
N GLU A 76 12.64 -11.27 1.72
CA GLU A 76 13.64 -12.19 1.13
C GLU A 76 12.97 -13.06 0.06
N THR A 77 11.80 -13.60 0.39
CA THR A 77 10.96 -14.37 -0.52
C THR A 77 10.40 -13.49 -1.65
N THR A 78 10.09 -12.22 -1.38
CA THR A 78 9.61 -11.26 -2.39
C THR A 78 10.68 -10.95 -3.44
N GLU A 79 11.95 -10.80 -3.04
CA GLU A 79 13.06 -10.56 -3.96
C GLU A 79 13.28 -11.74 -4.93
N ILE A 80 12.97 -12.96 -4.50
CA ILE A 80 13.05 -14.17 -5.34
C ILE A 80 11.84 -14.26 -6.29
N ILE A 81 10.64 -13.91 -5.83
CA ILE A 81 9.38 -14.22 -6.51
C ILE A 81 8.88 -13.06 -7.39
N SER A 82 9.25 -11.82 -7.10
CA SER A 82 8.67 -10.64 -7.75
C SER A 82 9.69 -9.81 -8.52
N ALA A 83 9.30 -9.38 -9.72
CA ALA A 83 10.03 -8.37 -10.46
C ALA A 83 9.72 -6.98 -9.89
N ASN A 84 10.73 -6.12 -9.82
CA ASN A 84 10.52 -4.71 -9.50
C ASN A 84 9.59 -4.10 -10.56
N PRO A 85 8.42 -3.52 -10.19
CA PRO A 85 7.47 -2.99 -11.17
C PRO A 85 8.03 -1.82 -11.99
N PHE A 86 9.14 -1.22 -11.55
CA PHE A 86 9.82 -0.15 -12.27
C PHE A 86 11.18 -0.57 -12.84
N GLU A 87 11.44 -1.87 -12.95
CA GLU A 87 12.65 -2.36 -13.63
C GLU A 87 12.72 -1.82 -15.05
N GLY A 88 13.88 -1.26 -15.43
CA GLY A 88 14.07 -0.56 -16.71
C GLY A 88 13.37 0.80 -16.84
N ASN A 89 12.54 1.21 -15.87
CA ASN A 89 11.71 2.42 -15.91
C ASN A 89 11.95 3.39 -14.72
N PRO A 90 13.20 3.84 -14.48
CA PRO A 90 13.52 4.73 -13.36
C PRO A 90 12.80 6.08 -13.44
N ARG A 91 12.37 6.48 -14.66
CA ARG A 91 11.58 7.68 -14.90
C ARG A 91 10.23 7.60 -14.17
N LEU A 92 9.50 6.49 -14.33
CA LEU A 92 8.20 6.26 -13.72
C LEU A 92 8.31 6.16 -12.19
N ALA A 93 9.31 5.42 -11.70
CA ALA A 93 9.59 5.34 -10.26
C ALA A 93 9.79 6.74 -9.63
N ALA A 94 10.60 7.58 -10.28
CA ALA A 94 10.86 8.93 -9.78
C ALA A 94 9.61 9.84 -9.83
N THR A 95 8.78 9.71 -10.86
CA THR A 95 7.53 10.48 -10.98
C THR A 95 6.49 10.00 -9.95
N LEU A 96 6.37 8.70 -9.73
CA LEU A 96 5.52 8.15 -8.66
C LEU A 96 6.00 8.63 -7.29
N TYR A 97 7.30 8.59 -7.02
CA TYR A 97 7.86 9.07 -5.75
C TYR A 97 7.56 10.57 -5.51
N CYS A 98 7.71 11.42 -6.52
CA CYS A 98 7.34 12.84 -6.41
C CYS A 98 5.83 13.01 -6.16
N THR A 99 5.00 12.22 -6.85
CA THR A 99 3.55 12.21 -6.65
C THR A 99 3.18 11.82 -5.23
N MET A 100 3.82 10.79 -4.68
CA MET A 100 3.66 10.35 -3.31
C MET A 100 3.99 11.47 -2.32
N ILE A 101 5.16 12.10 -2.44
CA ILE A 101 5.54 13.25 -1.60
C ILE A 101 4.47 14.35 -1.65
N CYS A 102 4.04 14.71 -2.85
CA CYS A 102 3.03 15.74 -3.04
C CYS A 102 1.68 15.38 -2.39
N CYS A 103 1.22 14.13 -2.53
CA CYS A 103 -0.03 13.67 -1.95
C CYS A 103 0.04 13.58 -0.42
N PHE A 104 1.17 13.16 0.15
CA PHE A 104 1.35 13.07 1.61
C PHE A 104 1.46 14.44 2.29
N ASN A 105 1.99 15.44 1.59
CA ASN A 105 2.00 16.82 2.06
C ASN A 105 0.65 17.54 1.85
N SER A 106 -0.42 16.80 1.55
CA SER A 106 -1.75 17.32 1.24
C SER A 106 -2.83 16.36 1.79
N THR A 107 -4.10 16.61 1.47
CA THR A 107 -5.23 15.75 1.86
C THR A 107 -5.36 14.48 1.00
N GLY A 108 -4.24 13.91 0.52
CA GLY A 108 -4.23 12.70 -0.32
C GLY A 108 -4.39 12.94 -1.83
N GLU A 109 -4.52 14.19 -2.26
CA GLU A 109 -4.64 14.60 -3.66
C GLU A 109 -3.69 15.75 -3.97
N THR A 110 -3.11 15.75 -5.16
CA THR A 110 -2.22 16.84 -5.60
C THR A 110 -2.49 17.26 -7.03
N THR A 111 -1.90 18.36 -7.46
CA THR A 111 -2.00 18.83 -8.86
C THR A 111 -0.77 18.41 -9.65
N ILE A 112 -0.93 18.20 -10.96
CA ILE A 112 0.21 17.92 -11.85
C ILE A 112 1.27 19.02 -11.77
N GLN A 113 0.86 20.27 -11.52
CA GLN A 113 1.78 21.39 -11.38
C GLN A 113 2.73 21.22 -10.18
N LYS A 114 2.22 20.83 -9.00
CA LYS A 114 3.05 20.57 -7.82
C LYS A 114 4.03 19.42 -8.06
N ILE A 115 3.58 18.37 -8.76
CA ILE A 115 4.45 17.24 -9.11
C ILE A 115 5.58 17.71 -10.04
N LYS A 116 5.27 18.55 -11.04
CA LYS A 116 6.28 19.14 -11.95
C LYS A 116 7.31 19.98 -11.21
N GLU A 117 6.90 20.75 -10.21
CA GLU A 117 7.77 21.60 -9.41
C GLU A 117 8.79 20.81 -8.60
N ILE A 118 8.39 19.67 -8.02
CA ILE A 118 9.30 18.76 -7.32
C ILE A 118 10.17 18.00 -8.32
N ARG A 119 9.56 17.45 -9.38
CA ARG A 119 10.24 16.57 -10.33
C ARG A 119 11.28 17.29 -11.19
N LYS A 120 11.05 18.56 -11.53
CA LYS A 120 11.89 19.42 -12.38
C LYS A 120 12.36 18.75 -13.68
N LYS A 121 11.48 17.99 -14.33
CA LYS A 121 11.73 17.33 -15.62
C LYS A 121 10.58 17.55 -16.60
N LYS A 122 10.88 17.43 -17.90
CA LYS A 122 9.88 17.33 -18.96
C LYS A 122 9.24 15.92 -18.93
N GLY A 123 8.04 15.76 -19.46
CA GLY A 123 7.40 14.43 -19.59
C GLY A 123 6.54 13.98 -18.39
N VAL A 124 6.36 14.82 -17.36
CA VAL A 124 5.63 14.42 -16.14
C VAL A 124 4.18 14.05 -16.42
N LEU A 125 3.53 14.70 -17.38
CA LEU A 125 2.13 14.39 -17.70
C LEU A 125 2.02 13.01 -18.35
N GLU A 126 2.95 12.67 -19.23
CA GLU A 126 3.03 11.38 -19.90
C GLU A 126 3.29 10.26 -18.89
N ASP A 127 4.23 10.50 -17.96
CA ASP A 127 4.50 9.58 -16.85
C ASP A 127 3.26 9.34 -15.98
N ILE A 128 2.53 10.40 -15.63
CA ILE A 128 1.30 10.27 -14.81
C ILE A 128 0.22 9.47 -15.54
N LYS A 129 0.07 9.65 -16.85
CA LYS A 129 -0.85 8.86 -17.67
C LYS A 129 -0.44 7.39 -17.75
N GLU A 130 0.86 7.11 -17.77
CA GLU A 130 1.40 5.75 -17.75
C GLU A 130 1.16 5.08 -16.39
N LEU A 131 1.48 5.78 -15.30
CA LEU A 131 1.19 5.35 -13.93
C LEU A 131 -0.32 5.14 -13.69
N GLU A 132 -1.18 5.93 -14.32
CA GLU A 132 -2.64 5.75 -14.28
C GLU A 132 -3.06 4.44 -14.96
N LYS A 133 -2.49 4.12 -16.14
CA LYS A 133 -2.78 2.87 -16.85
C LYS A 133 -2.33 1.64 -16.06
N GLU A 134 -1.17 1.73 -15.40
CA GLU A 134 -0.66 0.71 -14.50
C GLU A 134 -1.48 0.61 -13.20
N GLY A 135 -2.26 1.63 -12.89
CA GLY A 135 -3.18 1.68 -11.76
C GLY A 135 -2.53 2.13 -10.47
N PHE A 136 -1.36 2.77 -10.51
CA PHE A 136 -0.70 3.35 -9.34
C PHE A 136 -1.35 4.67 -8.91
N VAL A 137 -1.88 5.44 -9.86
CA VAL A 137 -2.53 6.73 -9.59
C VAL A 137 -3.88 6.81 -10.28
N ALA A 138 -4.75 7.69 -9.78
CA ALA A 138 -5.98 8.07 -10.47
C ALA A 138 -5.88 9.54 -10.89
N LEU A 139 -6.19 9.84 -12.16
CA LEU A 139 -6.15 11.19 -12.70
C LEU A 139 -7.58 11.75 -12.88
N GLU A 140 -7.90 12.79 -12.13
CA GLU A 140 -9.12 13.57 -12.33
C GLU A 140 -8.85 14.66 -13.38
N LYS A 141 -9.19 14.35 -14.63
CA LYS A 141 -8.85 15.17 -15.80
C LYS A 141 -9.42 16.59 -15.76
N SER A 142 -10.62 16.78 -15.21
CA SER A 142 -11.29 18.08 -15.10
C SER A 142 -10.58 19.04 -14.15
N LEU A 143 -10.03 18.51 -13.05
CA LEU A 143 -9.39 19.31 -12.00
C LEU A 143 -7.86 19.27 -12.08
N ASN A 144 -7.30 18.51 -13.05
CA ASN A 144 -5.87 18.27 -13.19
C ASN A 144 -5.24 17.76 -11.89
N LYS A 145 -6.00 16.94 -11.18
CA LYS A 145 -5.66 16.37 -9.88
C LYS A 145 -5.27 14.91 -10.02
N VAL A 146 -4.32 14.50 -9.18
CA VAL A 146 -3.80 13.15 -9.11
C VAL A 146 -3.94 12.67 -7.67
N SER A 147 -4.46 11.46 -7.50
CA SER A 147 -4.52 10.76 -6.21
C SER A 147 -3.82 9.41 -6.30
N LEU A 148 -3.34 8.93 -5.15
CA LEU A 148 -2.70 7.61 -5.04
C LEU A 148 -3.77 6.51 -5.00
N THR A 149 -3.54 5.39 -5.68
CA THR A 149 -4.38 4.21 -5.49
C THR A 149 -3.80 3.33 -4.38
N PRO A 150 -4.61 2.43 -3.79
CA PRO A 150 -4.12 1.48 -2.80
C PRO A 150 -3.08 0.49 -3.33
N LEU A 151 -2.99 0.29 -4.66
CA LEU A 151 -2.05 -0.64 -5.29
C LEU A 151 -0.62 -0.43 -4.78
N ILE A 152 -0.22 0.83 -4.62
CA ILE A 152 1.11 1.22 -4.15
C ILE A 152 1.43 0.56 -2.81
N GLY A 153 0.51 0.54 -1.85
CA GLY A 153 0.76 -0.01 -0.51
C GLY A 153 0.80 -1.54 -0.43
N TYR A 154 0.49 -2.22 -1.54
CA TYR A 154 0.69 -3.67 -1.67
C TYR A 154 2.01 -4.02 -2.36
N LEU A 155 2.60 -3.09 -3.12
CA LEU A 155 3.83 -3.30 -3.87
C LEU A 155 5.05 -2.65 -3.21
N LEU A 156 4.83 -1.60 -2.42
CA LEU A 156 5.89 -0.85 -1.75
C LEU A 156 5.74 -0.92 -0.23
N ASP A 157 6.89 -1.01 0.44
CA ASP A 157 6.98 -0.84 1.89
C ASP A 157 6.89 0.65 2.26
N LEU A 158 5.65 1.14 2.38
CA LEU A 158 5.38 2.54 2.68
C LEU A 158 5.93 2.96 4.05
N GLU A 159 5.85 2.09 5.05
CA GLU A 159 6.39 2.36 6.39
C GLU A 159 7.90 2.60 6.33
N LYS A 160 8.65 1.67 5.72
CA LYS A 160 10.09 1.80 5.54
C LYS A 160 10.45 3.03 4.70
N LEU A 161 9.67 3.33 3.67
CA LEU A 161 9.84 4.54 2.86
C LEU A 161 9.68 5.81 3.71
N PHE A 162 8.62 5.89 4.52
CA PHE A 162 8.35 7.02 5.40
C PHE A 162 9.43 7.23 6.45
N LEU A 163 9.88 6.15 7.10
CA LEU A 163 10.99 6.21 8.05
C LEU A 163 12.25 6.76 7.39
N LYS A 164 12.59 6.29 6.18
CA LYS A 164 13.75 6.80 5.43
C LYS A 164 13.60 8.27 5.03
N ILE A 165 12.42 8.70 4.61
CA ILE A 165 12.16 10.12 4.28
C ILE A 165 12.32 10.98 5.55
N ALA A 166 11.69 10.58 6.65
CA ALA A 166 11.73 11.32 7.91
C ALA A 166 13.17 11.44 8.45
N LEU A 167 13.99 10.39 8.34
CA LEU A 167 15.39 10.42 8.75
C LEU A 167 16.24 11.33 7.85
N LYS A 168 15.99 11.36 6.53
CA LYS A 168 16.70 12.24 5.60
C LYS A 168 16.33 13.71 5.74
N LEU A 169 15.13 14.03 6.24
CA LEU A 169 14.70 15.40 6.50
C LEU A 169 15.27 16.00 7.80
N LYS A 170 15.86 15.16 8.68
CA LYS A 170 16.52 15.61 9.92
C LYS A 170 18.00 15.96 9.75
N ASN A 171 18.58 15.68 8.58
CA ASN A 171 19.95 16.00 8.20
C ASN A 171 19.97 17.06 7.10
#